data_AF-A0A7X6P0P2-F1
#
_entry.id   AF-A0A7X6P0P2-F1
#
_cell.length_a   1.000
_cell.length_b   1.000
_cell.length_c   1.000
_cell.angle_alpha   90.00
_cell.angle_beta   90.00
_cell.angle_gamma   90.00
#
_symmetry.space_group_name_H-M   'P 1'
#
loop_
_entity.id
_entity.type
_entity.pdbx_description
1 polymer ?
#
loop_
_entity_poly.entity_id
_entity_poly.type
_entity_poly.pdbx_seq_one_letter_code
_entity_poly.pdbx_strand_id
1 'polypeptide(L)'
;MGRTTQNHSRRGQQGFTLIELLVVIAILAILAGVAVVAMSTASQNAAASACRAEGRVVVTAIEAARLDNARHEYPGVAGPDGLDAVRVAGLLQWGQDSTYWAYVNPAQPPGLTDSDLVRSATDRVSAQDCKR
;
A
#
# COMPACT_ATOMS: atom_id res chain seq x y z
N MET A 1 -12.14 -71.62 27.88
CA MET A 1 -12.79 -70.39 27.37
C MET A 1 -11.78 -69.60 26.55
N GLY A 2 -12.16 -69.23 25.32
CA GLY A 2 -11.26 -68.82 24.24
C GLY A 2 -10.61 -67.44 24.39
N ARG A 3 -9.38 -67.35 23.89
CA ARG A 3 -8.66 -66.10 23.62
C ARG A 3 -9.22 -65.50 22.32
N THR A 4 -9.86 -64.35 22.39
CA THR A 4 -10.19 -63.54 21.20
C THR A 4 -8.95 -62.78 20.74
N THR A 5 -8.32 -63.25 19.67
CA THR A 5 -7.30 -62.52 18.91
C THR A 5 -7.98 -61.42 18.09
N GLN A 6 -7.88 -60.16 18.53
CA GLN A 6 -8.32 -59.02 17.72
C GLN A 6 -7.23 -58.68 16.69
N ASN A 7 -7.64 -58.74 15.41
CA ASN A 7 -6.83 -58.53 14.22
C ASN A 7 -6.66 -57.02 13.98
N HIS A 8 -5.45 -56.48 14.22
CA HIS A 8 -5.12 -55.10 13.85
C HIS A 8 -4.79 -55.03 12.36
N SER A 9 -5.75 -54.55 11.57
CA SER A 9 -5.56 -54.16 10.17
C SER A 9 -4.51 -53.04 10.10
N ARG A 10 -3.26 -53.38 9.75
CA ARG A 10 -2.20 -52.41 9.47
C ARG A 10 -2.58 -51.65 8.20
N ARG A 11 -3.23 -50.49 8.36
CA ARG A 11 -3.40 -49.51 7.28
C ARG A 11 -2.00 -49.15 6.78
N GLY A 12 -1.74 -49.41 5.50
CA GLY A 12 -0.46 -49.19 4.86
C GLY A 12 -0.02 -47.74 5.01
N GLN A 13 1.03 -47.51 5.79
CA GLN A 13 1.73 -46.24 5.81
C GLN A 13 2.56 -46.17 4.53
N GLN A 14 2.00 -45.52 3.51
CA GLN A 14 2.74 -45.15 2.30
C GLN A 14 3.71 -44.03 2.69
N GLY A 15 5.00 -44.34 2.71
CA GLY A 15 6.05 -43.35 2.91
C GLY A 15 6.28 -42.55 1.63
N PHE A 16 6.45 -41.23 1.75
CA PHE A 16 6.90 -40.37 0.67
C PHE A 16 8.27 -40.81 0.17
N THR A 17 8.46 -40.84 -1.15
CA THR A 17 9.78 -41.13 -1.70
C THR A 17 10.68 -39.90 -1.60
N LEU A 18 11.99 -40.09 -1.40
CA LEU A 18 12.95 -38.98 -1.36
C LEU A 18 12.96 -38.18 -2.67
N ILE A 19 12.74 -38.87 -3.80
CA ILE A 19 12.70 -38.27 -5.13
C ILE A 19 11.50 -37.35 -5.26
N GLU A 20 10.35 -37.74 -4.72
CA GLU A 20 9.11 -36.97 -4.76
C GLU A 20 9.25 -35.65 -4.00
N LEU A 21 9.91 -35.66 -2.84
CA LEU A 21 10.24 -34.41 -2.13
C LEU A 21 11.29 -33.57 -2.87
N LEU A 22 12.28 -34.20 -3.51
CA LEU A 22 13.36 -33.51 -4.22
C LEU A 22 12.83 -32.73 -5.45
N VAL A 23 11.94 -33.35 -6.23
CA VAL A 23 11.34 -32.68 -7.40
C VAL A 23 10.46 -31.50 -6.97
N VAL A 24 9.74 -31.61 -5.85
CA VAL A 24 8.88 -30.52 -5.35
C VAL A 24 9.72 -29.30 -4.96
N ILE A 25 10.79 -29.48 -4.17
CA ILE A 25 11.64 -28.35 -3.77
C ILE A 25 12.38 -27.75 -4.98
N ALA A 26 12.73 -28.56 -5.98
CA ALA A 26 13.33 -28.08 -7.22
C ALA A 26 12.37 -27.15 -7.99
N ILE A 27 11.09 -27.52 -8.10
CA ILE A 27 10.07 -26.67 -8.74
C ILE A 27 9.81 -25.42 -7.90
N LEU A 28 9.71 -25.53 -6.57
CA LEU A 28 9.53 -24.36 -5.69
C LEU A 28 10.69 -23.36 -5.80
N ALA A 29 11.93 -23.83 -5.94
CA ALA A 29 13.08 -22.95 -6.12
C ALA A 29 12.99 -22.14 -7.43
N ILE A 30 12.55 -22.76 -8.52
CA ILE A 30 12.35 -22.08 -9.81
C ILE A 30 11.22 -21.05 -9.71
N LEU A 31 10.08 -21.43 -9.13
CA LEU A 31 8.93 -20.52 -8.95
C LEU A 31 9.26 -19.33 -8.05
N ALA A 32 9.99 -19.56 -6.95
CA ALA A 32 10.44 -18.50 -6.06
C ALA A 32 11.34 -17.49 -6.77
N GLY A 33 12.25 -17.95 -7.65
CA GLY A 33 13.12 -17.07 -8.43
C GLY A 33 12.34 -16.08 -9.32
N VAL A 34 11.33 -16.57 -10.05
CA VAL A 34 10.49 -15.71 -10.91
C VAL A 34 9.63 -14.77 -10.06
N ALA A 35 9.09 -15.25 -8.92
CA ALA A 35 8.28 -14.44 -8.02
C ALA A 35 9.03 -13.23 -7.45
N VAL A 36 10.33 -13.37 -7.13
CA VAL A 36 11.15 -12.26 -6.58
C VAL A 36 11.29 -11.12 -7.58
N VAL A 37 11.56 -11.40 -8.86
CA VAL A 37 11.68 -10.38 -9.91
C VAL A 37 10.32 -9.74 -10.23
N ALA A 38 9.25 -10.54 -10.22
CA ALA A 38 7.90 -10.03 -10.41
C ALA A 38 7.47 -9.11 -9.25
N MET A 39 7.82 -9.47 -8.00
CA MET A 39 7.49 -8.66 -6.83
C MET A 39 8.23 -7.32 -6.83
N SER A 40 9.51 -7.29 -7.23
CA SER A 40 10.27 -6.03 -7.26
C SER A 40 9.71 -5.02 -8.28
N THR A 41 9.27 -5.49 -9.45
CA THR A 41 8.60 -4.65 -10.44
C THR A 41 7.20 -4.22 -10.00
N ALA A 42 6.45 -5.11 -9.35
CA ALA A 42 5.15 -4.78 -8.76
C ALA A 42 5.27 -3.68 -7.68
N SER A 43 6.26 -3.78 -6.80
CA SER A 43 6.52 -2.77 -5.76
C SER A 43 6.88 -1.40 -6.36
N GLN A 44 7.72 -1.36 -7.40
CA GLN A 44 8.05 -0.11 -8.09
C GLN A 44 6.82 0.54 -8.74
N ASN A 45 5.98 -0.28 -9.40
CA ASN A 45 4.74 0.21 -10.00
C ASN A 45 3.74 0.72 -8.95
N ALA A 46 3.65 0.04 -7.80
CA ALA A 46 2.83 0.47 -6.68
C ALA A 46 3.31 1.81 -6.11
N ALA A 47 4.61 1.99 -5.90
CA ALA A 47 5.21 3.24 -5.45
C ALA A 47 4.94 4.40 -6.43
N ALA A 48 5.12 4.15 -7.74
CA ALA A 48 4.82 5.14 -8.76
C ALA A 48 3.32 5.51 -8.81
N SER A 49 2.43 4.54 -8.59
CA SER A 49 0.99 4.78 -8.50
C SER A 49 0.62 5.61 -7.28
N ALA A 50 1.22 5.32 -6.12
CA ALA A 50 1.02 6.07 -4.88
C ALA A 50 1.48 7.53 -5.04
N CYS A 51 2.67 7.75 -5.61
CA CYS A 51 3.19 9.09 -5.89
C CYS A 51 2.23 9.93 -6.77
N ARG A 52 1.65 9.32 -7.81
CA ARG A 52 0.65 9.99 -8.66
C ARG A 52 -0.64 10.31 -7.92
N ALA A 53 -1.07 9.44 -7.00
CA ALA A 53 -2.24 9.67 -6.18
C ALA A 53 -2.02 10.85 -5.22
N GLU A 54 -0.86 10.90 -4.54
CA GLU A 54 -0.49 12.01 -3.66
C GLU A 54 -0.44 13.36 -4.39
N GLY A 55 0.15 13.39 -5.59
CA GLY A 55 0.19 14.60 -6.41
C GLY A 55 -1.21 15.14 -6.72
N ARG A 56 -2.21 14.26 -6.94
CA ARG A 56 -3.60 14.67 -7.14
C ARG A 56 -4.20 15.31 -5.90
N VAL A 57 -3.91 14.77 -4.71
CA VAL A 57 -4.36 15.34 -3.43
C VAL A 57 -3.83 16.76 -3.25
N VAL A 58 -2.55 17.00 -3.57
CA VAL A 58 -1.94 18.33 -3.52
C VAL A 58 -2.61 19.30 -4.50
N VAL A 59 -2.86 18.87 -5.75
CA VAL A 59 -3.55 19.69 -6.75
C VAL A 59 -4.95 20.07 -6.27
N THR A 60 -5.72 19.11 -5.76
CA THR A 60 -7.07 19.37 -5.21
C THR A 60 -7.02 20.38 -4.06
N ALA A 61 -6.01 20.31 -3.19
CA ALA A 61 -5.87 21.28 -2.11
C ALA A 61 -5.53 22.69 -2.61
N ILE A 62 -4.67 22.81 -3.63
CA ILE A 62 -4.34 24.09 -4.26
C ILE A 62 -5.58 24.69 -4.96
N GLU A 63 -6.37 23.86 -5.64
CA GLU A 63 -7.62 24.27 -6.27
C GLU A 63 -8.66 24.71 -5.23
N ALA A 64 -8.79 24.00 -4.12
CA ALA A 64 -9.64 24.40 -3.01
C ALA A 64 -9.19 25.74 -2.40
N ALA A 65 -7.88 25.91 -2.16
CA ALA A 65 -7.32 27.14 -1.62
C ALA A 65 -7.56 28.35 -2.55
N ARG A 66 -7.56 28.10 -3.86
CA ARG A 66 -7.92 29.12 -4.85
C ARG A 66 -9.38 29.53 -4.70
N LEU A 67 -10.30 28.58 -4.53
CA LEU A 67 -11.72 28.88 -4.42
C LEU A 67 -12.09 29.56 -3.09
N ASP A 68 -11.35 29.28 -2.02
CA ASP A 68 -11.66 29.80 -0.68
C ASP A 68 -11.18 31.25 -0.46
N ASN A 69 -10.17 31.70 -1.21
CA ASN A 69 -9.70 33.07 -1.06
C ASN A 69 -10.53 34.09 -1.85
N ALA A 70 -10.66 35.28 -1.28
CA ALA A 70 -11.49 36.36 -1.84
C ALA A 70 -11.10 36.81 -3.26
N ARG A 71 -9.85 36.54 -3.68
CA ARG A 71 -9.31 36.95 -4.98
C ARG A 71 -9.38 35.84 -6.05
N HIS A 72 -9.82 34.64 -5.69
CA HIS A 72 -9.82 33.45 -6.55
C HIS A 72 -8.46 33.16 -7.21
N GLU A 73 -7.38 33.51 -6.50
CA GLU A 73 -6.00 33.43 -6.99
C GLU A 73 -5.33 32.14 -6.47
N TYR A 74 -4.35 31.61 -7.19
CA TYR A 74 -3.62 30.46 -6.66
C TYR A 74 -2.80 30.85 -5.41
N PRO A 75 -2.73 29.99 -4.39
CA PRO A 75 -1.88 30.23 -3.24
C PRO A 75 -0.42 30.39 -3.69
N GLY A 76 0.28 31.35 -3.10
CA GLY A 76 1.70 31.56 -3.38
C GLY A 76 2.55 30.37 -2.95
N VAL A 77 3.65 30.14 -3.67
CA VAL A 77 4.65 29.12 -3.30
C VAL A 77 5.36 29.58 -2.03
N ALA A 78 5.23 28.81 -0.95
CA ALA A 78 5.82 29.13 0.35
C ALA A 78 6.36 27.88 1.04
N GLY A 79 7.46 28.02 1.78
CA GLY A 79 8.13 26.93 2.47
C GLY A 79 9.11 26.12 1.61
N PRO A 80 9.80 25.13 2.20
CA PRO A 80 10.82 24.34 1.51
C PRO A 80 10.28 23.49 0.35
N ASP A 81 9.01 23.09 0.40
CA ASP A 81 8.30 22.29 -0.60
C ASP A 81 7.26 23.10 -1.40
N GLY A 82 7.10 24.39 -1.11
CA GLY A 82 6.14 25.27 -1.78
C GLY A 82 4.68 25.12 -1.33
N LEU A 83 4.40 24.27 -0.34
CA LEU A 83 3.04 23.91 0.09
C LEU A 83 2.62 24.51 1.43
N ASP A 84 3.37 25.47 2.00
CA ASP A 84 3.01 26.04 3.30
C ASP A 84 1.66 26.77 3.27
N ALA A 85 1.34 27.46 2.16
CA ALA A 85 0.09 28.22 2.04
C ALA A 85 -1.16 27.33 2.17
N VAL A 86 -1.14 26.14 1.57
CA VAL A 86 -2.25 25.17 1.65
C VAL A 86 -2.28 24.39 2.97
N ARG A 87 -1.13 24.23 3.63
CA ARG A 87 -1.05 23.63 4.97
C ARG A 87 -1.58 24.57 6.06
N VAL A 88 -1.21 25.84 6.00
CA VAL A 88 -1.70 26.86 6.94
C VAL A 88 -3.21 27.08 6.79
N ALA A 89 -3.74 26.94 5.57
CA ALA A 89 -5.18 26.96 5.32
C ALA A 89 -5.93 25.72 5.85
N GLY A 90 -5.21 24.72 6.40
CA GLY A 90 -5.81 23.47 6.89
C GLY A 90 -6.30 22.54 5.78
N LEU A 91 -5.96 22.82 4.52
CA LEU A 91 -6.40 22.05 3.35
C LEU A 91 -5.52 20.84 3.08
N LEU A 92 -4.25 20.89 3.48
CA LEU A 92 -3.34 19.76 3.50
C LEU A 92 -2.87 19.48 4.93
N GLN A 93 -3.04 18.24 5.37
CA GLN A 93 -2.54 17.80 6.66
C GLN A 93 -1.86 16.43 6.58
N TRP A 94 -0.90 16.24 7.47
CA TRP A 94 -0.34 14.92 7.76
C TRP A 94 -1.32 14.16 8.65
N GLY A 95 -1.75 12.97 8.23
CA GLY A 95 -2.50 12.09 9.14
C GLY A 95 -1.57 11.55 10.22
N GLN A 96 -1.99 11.55 11.48
CA GLN A 96 -1.14 11.10 12.60
C GLN A 96 -0.79 9.61 12.52
N ASP A 97 -1.64 8.82 11.85
CA ASP A 97 -1.44 7.40 11.54
C ASP A 97 -1.27 7.13 10.04
N SER A 98 -1.14 8.18 9.21
CA SER A 98 -1.04 8.07 7.76
C SER A 98 0.35 8.48 7.29
N THR A 99 0.94 7.65 6.44
CA THR A 99 2.20 7.96 5.75
C THR A 99 2.01 8.89 4.55
N TYR A 100 0.79 9.40 4.33
CA TYR A 100 0.38 10.11 3.12
C TYR A 100 -0.29 11.45 3.42
N TRP A 101 -0.19 12.37 2.46
CA TRP A 101 -0.94 13.62 2.46
C TRP A 101 -2.44 13.35 2.38
N ALA A 102 -3.20 14.00 3.25
CA ALA A 102 -4.65 14.02 3.20
C ALA A 102 -5.13 15.43 2.86
N TYR A 103 -6.00 15.53 1.85
CA TYR A 103 -6.78 16.73 1.63
C TYR A 103 -7.92 16.77 2.65
N VAL A 104 -8.12 17.93 3.28
CA VAL A 104 -9.21 18.14 4.22
C VAL A 104 -9.96 19.41 3.84
N ASN A 105 -11.28 19.30 3.75
CA ASN A 105 -12.14 20.45 3.55
C ASN A 105 -12.60 20.99 4.91
N PRO A 106 -12.14 22.16 5.36
CA PRO A 106 -12.52 22.72 6.66
C PRO A 106 -13.99 23.18 6.72
N ALA A 107 -14.67 23.32 5.57
CA ALA A 107 -16.07 23.72 5.49
C ALA A 107 -17.07 22.54 5.60
N GLN A 108 -16.59 21.29 5.61
CA GLN A 108 -17.43 20.11 5.87
C GLN A 108 -17.22 19.67 7.34
N PRO A 109 -18.29 19.48 8.16
CA PRO A 109 -18.14 18.89 9.49
C PRO A 109 -17.47 17.50 9.37
N PRO A 110 -16.82 16.98 10.42
CA PRO A 110 -16.06 15.72 10.36
C PRO A 110 -17.00 14.51 10.27
N GLY A 111 -17.66 14.38 9.12
CA GLY A 111 -18.22 13.17 8.59
C GLY A 111 -17.34 12.80 7.41
N LEU A 112 -16.42 11.86 7.64
CA LEU A 112 -15.67 11.18 6.61
C LEU A 112 -16.64 10.80 5.47
N THR A 113 -16.46 11.39 4.29
CA THR A 113 -16.99 10.81 3.05
C THR A 113 -15.90 10.75 2.02
N ASP A 114 -14.79 10.11 2.38
CA ASP A 114 -14.13 9.18 1.46
C ASP A 114 -13.28 8.19 2.25
N SER A 115 -13.93 7.14 2.74
CA SER A 115 -13.25 5.93 3.22
C SER A 115 -12.43 5.20 2.13
N ASP A 116 -12.34 5.74 0.91
CA ASP A 116 -11.66 5.13 -0.26
C ASP A 116 -10.44 5.91 -0.80
N LEU A 117 -9.91 6.93 -0.10
CA LEU A 117 -8.60 7.52 -0.46
C LEU A 117 -7.45 6.59 -0.03
N VAL A 118 -7.27 5.53 -0.83
CA VAL A 118 -6.09 4.66 -0.95
C VAL A 118 -5.61 4.06 0.37
N ARG A 119 -6.33 3.03 0.84
CA ARG A 119 -5.75 2.08 1.81
C ARG A 119 -4.72 1.20 1.09
N SER A 120 -3.57 1.03 1.74
CA SER A 120 -2.46 0.09 1.43
C SER A 120 -1.35 0.63 0.51
N ALA A 121 -0.23 1.06 1.09
CA ALA A 121 0.91 0.19 1.34
C ALA A 121 2.04 1.00 2.01
N THR A 122 2.27 0.76 3.30
CA THR A 122 3.41 1.26 4.08
C THR A 122 4.71 1.32 3.27
N ASP A 123 5.09 2.52 2.85
CA ASP A 123 6.41 3.09 3.03
C ASP A 123 6.34 4.56 2.63
N ARG A 124 7.09 5.40 3.35
CA ARG A 124 7.16 6.84 3.13
C ARG A 124 7.54 7.06 1.67
N VAL A 125 6.64 7.59 0.85
CA VAL A 125 7.01 8.02 -0.51
C VAL A 125 7.87 9.25 -0.33
N SER A 126 9.16 9.00 -0.14
CA SER A 126 10.18 10.02 -0.15
C SER A 126 10.22 10.60 -1.56
N ALA A 127 10.62 11.86 -1.71
CA ALA A 127 10.90 12.44 -3.03
C ALA A 127 11.89 11.58 -3.87
N GLN A 128 12.64 10.68 -3.22
CA GLN A 128 13.48 9.67 -3.87
C GLN A 128 12.73 8.50 -4.52
N ASP A 129 11.54 8.13 -4.03
CA ASP A 129 10.74 7.02 -4.56
C ASP A 129 9.91 7.43 -5.79
N CYS A 130 9.69 8.74 -5.97
CA CYS A 130 9.10 9.33 -7.18
C CYS A 130 10.13 9.59 -8.30
N LYS A 131 11.32 8.96 -8.27
CA LYS A 131 12.29 9.12 -9.37
C LYS A 131 11.77 8.40 -10.63
N ARG A 132 11.78 9.11 -11.75
CA ARG A 132 11.43 8.61 -13.09
C ARG A 132 12.17 7.33 -13.45
#